data_AF-A0A7Y0AIG8-F1
#
_entry.id   AF-A0A7Y0AIG8-F1
#
_cell.length_a   1.000
_cell.length_b   1.000
_cell.length_c   1.000
_cell.angle_alpha   90.00
_cell.angle_beta   90.00
_cell.angle_gamma   90.00
#
_symmetry.space_group_name_H-M   'P 1'
#
loop_
_entity.id
_entity.type
_entity.pdbx_description
1 polymer ?
#
loop_
_entity_poly.entity_id
_entity_poly.type
_entity_poly.pdbx_seq_one_letter_code
_entity_poly.pdbx_strand_id
1 'polypeptide(L)'
;MLADIRTTLLRTVQEVDPTGLEAAFIQWLYPALPGLQAAQPTTFVVTDYHRVAQLGYWCSLPTADLQPHQLALEEGLRRVAGRSAVMLGGTPAGFATDVVALLGLALAARLVAADVGQAVTTWMASFVAAACQSLPAWKRCVVVSALHVLELPTTALPWPADPAQADLRVALWLAGSAPHPPDDDPSQALIALSTGTITDLEPEAPVAAMRLRTLDWLATAAPRLSLRQPTMEEVTKVLEAVPAGMRRWTWEKSPRTRNSTVQQWNVQNEYHVQNLLYFLLAPLFPDLEDEFYFNPIGQKNPRADLGIPCLRLVIEVKFIRSHVAFADFIEEVAADASLYFQSGSDYATRYQHLLLFFWDDSGRTQEHAALQRGVRQLPHVVGCVVMPRPGNLQP
;
A
#
# COMPACT_ATOMS: atom_id res chain seq x y z
N MET A 1 -7.25 -4.49 13.57
CA MET A 1 -8.35 -4.13 12.65
C MET A 1 -7.95 -4.22 11.18
N LEU A 2 -7.11 -3.33 10.62
CA LEU A 2 -6.75 -3.40 9.19
C LEU A 2 -6.00 -4.69 8.80
N ALA A 3 -5.12 -5.19 9.67
CA ALA A 3 -4.45 -6.49 9.48
C ALA A 3 -5.45 -7.66 9.46
N ASP A 4 -6.47 -7.61 10.31
CA ASP A 4 -7.52 -8.64 10.39
C ASP A 4 -8.40 -8.60 9.14
N ILE A 5 -8.81 -7.39 8.71
CA ILE A 5 -9.54 -7.17 7.45
C ILE A 5 -8.74 -7.72 6.28
N ARG A 6 -7.44 -7.38 6.19
CA ARG A 6 -6.55 -7.87 5.15
C ARG A 6 -6.50 -9.40 5.12
N THR A 7 -6.41 -10.02 6.30
CA THR A 7 -6.34 -11.49 6.44
C THR A 7 -7.63 -12.15 5.97
N THR A 8 -8.78 -11.59 6.35
CA THR A 8 -10.09 -12.10 5.92
C THR A 8 -10.25 -12.00 4.40
N LEU A 9 -9.96 -10.83 3.81
CA LEU A 9 -10.05 -10.63 2.36
C LEU A 9 -9.09 -11.55 1.59
N LEU A 10 -7.85 -11.69 2.08
CA LEU A 10 -6.86 -12.56 1.47
C LEU A 10 -7.32 -14.03 1.48
N ARG A 11 -7.90 -14.50 2.59
CA ARG A 11 -8.46 -15.85 2.69
C ARG A 11 -9.57 -16.07 1.66
N THR A 12 -10.54 -15.17 1.57
CA THR A 12 -11.63 -15.26 0.58
C THR A 12 -11.10 -15.35 -0.85
N VAL A 13 -10.05 -14.58 -1.16
CA VAL A 13 -9.41 -14.60 -2.48
C VAL A 13 -8.64 -15.90 -2.75
N GLN A 14 -8.03 -16.49 -1.72
CA GLN A 14 -7.27 -17.74 -1.83
C GLN A 14 -8.15 -19.00 -1.93
N GLU A 15 -9.43 -18.91 -1.55
CA GLU A 15 -10.40 -20.00 -1.66
C GLU A 15 -10.98 -20.17 -3.08
N VAL A 16 -10.70 -19.23 -3.99
CA VAL A 16 -11.17 -19.25 -5.38
C VAL A 16 -10.53 -20.39 -6.17
N ASP A 17 -11.32 -21.10 -6.98
CA ASP A 17 -10.81 -22.10 -7.93
C ASP A 17 -9.80 -21.45 -8.90
N PRO A 18 -8.52 -21.87 -8.90
CA PRO A 18 -7.48 -21.28 -9.74
C PRO A 18 -7.74 -21.45 -11.24
N THR A 19 -8.64 -22.36 -11.63
CA THR A 19 -9.04 -22.59 -13.03
C THR A 19 -10.29 -21.79 -13.45
N GLY A 20 -10.93 -21.12 -12.49
CA GLY A 20 -12.16 -20.36 -12.65
C GLY A 20 -11.95 -18.95 -13.23
N LEU A 21 -13.05 -18.34 -13.69
CA LEU A 21 -13.01 -16.98 -14.25
C LEU A 21 -12.60 -15.94 -13.20
N GLU A 22 -13.06 -16.12 -11.97
CA GLU A 22 -12.73 -15.22 -10.86
C GLU A 22 -11.22 -15.19 -10.60
N ALA A 23 -10.53 -16.33 -10.63
CA ALA A 23 -9.07 -16.36 -10.48
C ALA A 23 -8.36 -15.53 -11.57
N ALA A 24 -8.81 -15.63 -12.83
CA ALA A 24 -8.27 -14.83 -13.93
C ALA A 24 -8.53 -13.32 -13.73
N PHE A 25 -9.74 -12.94 -13.31
CA PHE A 25 -10.08 -11.56 -12.95
C PHE A 25 -9.18 -11.03 -11.82
N ILE A 26 -9.02 -11.81 -10.75
CA ILE A 26 -8.19 -11.42 -9.59
C ILE A 26 -6.73 -11.26 -9.99
N GLN A 27 -6.19 -12.20 -10.78
CA GLN A 27 -4.81 -12.13 -11.27
C GLN A 27 -4.59 -10.88 -12.13
N TRP A 28 -5.54 -10.53 -12.99
CA TRP A 28 -5.47 -9.32 -13.79
C TRP A 28 -5.58 -8.05 -12.95
N LEU A 29 -6.52 -8.02 -12.00
CA LEU A 29 -6.77 -6.89 -11.11
C LEU A 29 -5.59 -6.63 -10.15
N TYR A 30 -4.97 -7.70 -9.65
CA TYR A 30 -3.87 -7.64 -8.70
C TYR A 30 -2.74 -8.63 -9.06
N PRO A 31 -1.93 -8.33 -10.10
CA PRO A 31 -0.90 -9.26 -10.60
C PRO A 31 0.19 -9.64 -9.60
N ALA A 32 0.45 -8.76 -8.63
CA ALA A 32 1.46 -8.95 -7.59
C ALA A 32 0.91 -9.64 -6.32
N LEU A 33 -0.33 -10.12 -6.33
CA LEU A 33 -0.94 -10.78 -5.19
C LEU A 33 -0.22 -12.10 -4.88
N PRO A 34 0.31 -12.32 -3.66
CA PRO A 34 0.97 -13.57 -3.31
C PRO A 34 -0.05 -14.70 -3.10
N GLY A 35 0.28 -15.88 -3.62
CA GLY A 35 -0.42 -17.13 -3.31
C GLY A 35 -1.60 -17.49 -4.22
N LEU A 36 -2.01 -16.61 -5.13
CA LEU A 36 -2.94 -16.94 -6.20
C LEU A 36 -2.20 -16.87 -7.53
N GLN A 37 -2.19 -17.96 -8.29
CA GLN A 37 -1.77 -17.97 -9.69
C GLN A 37 -2.88 -18.63 -10.50
N ALA A 38 -3.61 -17.82 -11.26
CA ALA A 38 -4.62 -18.33 -12.17
C ALA A 38 -3.97 -19.31 -13.17
N ALA A 39 -4.53 -20.51 -13.28
CA ALA A 39 -3.98 -21.55 -14.14
C ALA A 39 -4.08 -21.15 -15.61
N GLN A 40 -2.93 -21.03 -16.29
CA GLN A 40 -2.92 -20.72 -17.72
C GLN A 40 -3.49 -21.90 -18.53
N PRO A 41 -4.36 -21.69 -19.52
CA PRO A 41 -4.83 -22.76 -20.39
C PRO A 41 -3.68 -23.17 -21.29
N THR A 42 -3.21 -24.41 -21.11
CA THR A 42 -2.19 -25.01 -21.98
C THR A 42 -2.73 -25.29 -23.39
N THR A 43 -4.05 -25.50 -23.51
CA THR A 43 -4.79 -25.60 -24.77
C THR A 43 -6.10 -24.86 -24.65
N PHE A 44 -6.32 -23.84 -25.49
CA PHE A 44 -7.54 -23.06 -25.44
C PHE A 44 -8.54 -23.54 -26.49
N VAL A 45 -9.65 -24.12 -26.03
CA VAL A 45 -10.81 -24.44 -26.86
C VAL A 45 -11.93 -23.53 -26.42
N VAL A 46 -12.44 -22.71 -27.34
CA VAL A 46 -13.60 -21.86 -27.08
C VAL A 46 -14.84 -22.75 -26.92
N THR A 47 -15.18 -23.07 -25.67
CA THR A 47 -16.40 -23.81 -25.32
C THR A 47 -17.55 -22.89 -24.95
N ASP A 48 -17.24 -21.78 -24.28
CA ASP A 48 -18.20 -20.84 -23.70
C ASP A 48 -17.59 -19.44 -23.57
N TYR A 49 -18.40 -18.48 -23.09
CA TYR A 49 -17.97 -17.09 -22.92
C TYR A 49 -17.04 -16.90 -21.70
N HIS A 50 -17.11 -17.77 -20.68
CA HIS A 50 -16.23 -17.72 -19.51
C HIS A 50 -14.78 -17.95 -19.91
N ARG A 51 -14.52 -18.96 -20.75
CA ARG A 51 -13.18 -19.22 -21.28
C ARG A 51 -12.64 -18.03 -22.07
N VAL A 52 -13.45 -17.42 -22.94
CA VAL A 52 -13.00 -16.24 -23.72
C VAL A 52 -12.65 -15.07 -22.80
N ALA A 53 -13.47 -14.83 -21.77
CA ALA A 53 -13.20 -13.78 -20.79
C ALA A 53 -11.93 -14.06 -19.97
N GLN A 54 -11.69 -15.31 -19.56
CA GLN A 54 -10.44 -15.72 -18.90
C GLN A 54 -9.21 -15.40 -19.76
N LEU A 55 -9.27 -15.74 -21.04
CA LEU A 55 -8.19 -15.45 -21.98
C LEU A 55 -7.98 -13.95 -22.17
N GLY A 56 -9.06 -13.17 -22.19
CA GLY A 56 -9.01 -11.71 -22.18
C GLY A 56 -8.23 -11.14 -20.99
N TYR A 57 -8.50 -11.63 -19.78
CA TYR A 57 -7.77 -11.21 -18.57
C TYR A 57 -6.29 -11.57 -18.65
N TRP A 58 -5.95 -12.81 -19.02
CA TRP A 58 -4.54 -13.22 -19.12
C TRP A 58 -3.79 -12.43 -20.18
N CYS A 59 -4.35 -12.27 -21.37
CA CYS A 59 -3.69 -11.53 -22.45
C CYS A 59 -3.55 -10.03 -22.15
N SER A 60 -4.28 -9.52 -21.15
CA SER A 60 -4.17 -8.14 -20.68
C SER A 60 -3.14 -7.94 -19.57
N LEU A 61 -2.48 -9.01 -19.11
CA LEU A 61 -1.40 -8.90 -18.13
C LEU A 61 -0.16 -8.29 -18.79
N PRO A 62 0.61 -7.42 -18.09
CA PRO A 62 1.81 -6.79 -18.65
C PRO A 62 2.90 -7.78 -19.09
N THR A 63 2.90 -8.99 -18.54
CA THR A 63 3.88 -10.05 -18.80
C THR A 63 3.41 -11.09 -19.81
N ALA A 64 2.19 -10.97 -20.34
CA ALA A 64 1.63 -11.97 -21.23
C ALA A 64 2.16 -11.85 -22.66
N ASP A 65 2.43 -13.00 -23.27
CA ASP A 65 2.66 -13.10 -24.71
C ASP A 65 1.33 -13.40 -25.41
N LEU A 66 0.87 -12.47 -26.24
CA LEU A 66 -0.39 -12.57 -26.99
C LEU A 66 -0.27 -13.52 -28.19
N GLN A 67 0.92 -13.65 -28.79
CA GLN A 67 1.12 -14.35 -30.06
C GLN A 67 0.54 -15.78 -30.08
N PRO A 68 0.75 -16.62 -29.05
CA PRO A 68 0.21 -17.99 -29.04
C PRO A 68 -1.32 -18.07 -28.97
N HIS A 69 -1.97 -17.00 -28.52
CA HIS A 69 -3.39 -17.00 -28.15
C HIS A 69 -4.27 -16.13 -29.06
N GLN A 70 -3.66 -15.30 -29.91
CA GLN A 70 -4.38 -14.31 -30.72
C GLN A 70 -5.50 -14.93 -31.58
N LEU A 71 -5.21 -16.01 -32.32
CA LEU A 71 -6.19 -16.66 -33.19
C LEU A 71 -7.36 -17.25 -32.38
N ALA A 72 -7.05 -17.88 -31.25
CA ALA A 72 -8.05 -18.49 -30.38
C ALA A 72 -8.95 -17.44 -29.70
N LEU A 73 -8.37 -16.29 -29.33
CA LEU A 73 -9.09 -15.15 -28.77
C LEU A 73 -10.05 -14.55 -29.80
N GLU A 74 -9.58 -14.32 -31.03
CA GLU A 74 -10.40 -13.78 -32.12
C GLU A 74 -11.56 -14.71 -32.49
N GLU A 75 -11.30 -16.00 -32.67
CA GLU A 75 -12.37 -16.98 -32.92
C GLU A 75 -13.38 -17.01 -31.77
N GLY A 76 -12.89 -16.93 -30.53
CA GLY A 76 -13.71 -16.87 -29.34
C GLY A 76 -14.68 -15.70 -29.35
N LEU A 77 -14.15 -14.50 -29.57
CA LEU A 77 -14.94 -13.28 -29.64
C LEU A 77 -15.95 -13.32 -30.79
N ARG A 78 -15.57 -13.80 -31.98
CA ARG A 78 -16.51 -13.94 -33.12
C ARG A 78 -17.68 -14.89 -32.81
N ARG A 79 -17.47 -15.95 -32.02
CA ARG A 79 -18.54 -16.90 -31.63
C ARG A 79 -19.47 -16.35 -30.54
N VAL A 80 -18.97 -15.45 -29.70
CA VAL A 80 -19.73 -14.85 -28.60
C VAL A 80 -20.50 -13.62 -29.08
N ALA A 81 -19.87 -12.78 -29.91
CA ALA A 81 -20.50 -11.61 -30.51
C ALA A 81 -21.72 -11.99 -31.35
N GLY A 82 -22.81 -11.23 -31.21
CA GLY A 82 -24.06 -11.46 -31.96
C GLY A 82 -25.04 -12.43 -31.29
N ARG A 83 -24.70 -13.04 -30.16
CA ARG A 83 -25.67 -13.81 -29.36
C ARG A 83 -26.76 -12.90 -28.79
N SER A 84 -28.01 -13.36 -28.80
CA SER A 84 -29.13 -12.62 -28.19
C SER A 84 -28.92 -12.49 -26.68
N ALA A 85 -29.03 -11.26 -26.16
CA ALA A 85 -28.96 -10.98 -24.72
C ALA A 85 -30.24 -11.37 -23.96
N VAL A 86 -31.30 -11.75 -24.68
CA VAL A 86 -32.59 -12.19 -24.14
C VAL A 86 -32.90 -13.59 -24.66
N MET A 87 -33.19 -14.51 -23.74
CA MET A 87 -33.61 -15.88 -24.04
C MET A 87 -35.10 -15.94 -24.38
N LEU A 88 -35.53 -17.06 -24.96
CA LEU A 88 -36.95 -17.36 -25.15
C LEU A 88 -37.69 -17.27 -23.80
N GLY A 89 -38.65 -16.34 -23.70
CA GLY A 89 -39.37 -16.05 -22.46
C GLY A 89 -38.98 -14.74 -21.77
N GLY A 90 -38.06 -13.93 -22.34
CA GLY A 90 -37.77 -12.58 -21.86
C GLY A 90 -36.73 -12.51 -20.74
N THR A 91 -36.14 -13.64 -20.33
CA THR A 91 -35.08 -13.68 -19.32
C THR A 91 -33.73 -13.27 -19.92
N PRO A 92 -32.89 -12.53 -19.20
CA PRO A 92 -31.54 -12.23 -19.66
C PRO A 92 -30.71 -13.50 -19.85
N ALA A 93 -29.93 -13.58 -20.93
CA ALA A 93 -28.95 -14.62 -21.11
C ALA A 93 -27.87 -14.54 -20.01
N GLY A 94 -27.29 -15.68 -19.61
CA GLY A 94 -26.33 -15.71 -18.49
C GLY A 94 -25.14 -14.75 -18.64
N PHE A 95 -24.61 -14.59 -19.86
CA PHE A 95 -23.52 -13.64 -20.14
C PHE A 95 -23.94 -12.17 -19.97
N ALA A 96 -25.23 -11.85 -20.07
CA ALA A 96 -25.70 -10.47 -20.08
C ALA A 96 -25.66 -9.82 -18.69
N THR A 97 -25.56 -10.63 -17.63
CA THR A 97 -25.48 -10.20 -16.23
C THR A 97 -24.21 -10.69 -15.52
N ASP A 98 -23.37 -11.47 -16.19
CA ASP A 98 -22.05 -11.89 -15.70
C ASP A 98 -21.02 -10.78 -15.92
N VAL A 99 -20.95 -9.87 -14.96
CA VAL A 99 -20.12 -8.66 -15.04
C VAL A 99 -18.63 -8.94 -15.10
N VAL A 100 -18.17 -10.03 -14.48
CA VAL A 100 -16.77 -10.44 -14.52
C VAL A 100 -16.45 -10.95 -15.92
N ALA A 101 -17.35 -11.68 -16.56
CA ALA A 101 -17.14 -12.13 -17.93
C ALA A 101 -17.18 -10.95 -18.91
N LEU A 102 -18.14 -10.02 -18.77
CA LEU A 102 -18.26 -8.85 -19.64
C LEU A 102 -16.99 -7.99 -19.65
N LEU A 103 -16.36 -7.76 -18.49
CA LEU A 103 -15.10 -7.02 -18.43
C LEU A 103 -13.94 -7.79 -19.10
N GLY A 104 -13.86 -9.12 -18.92
CA GLY A 104 -12.86 -9.94 -19.60
C GLY A 104 -13.03 -9.93 -21.13
N LEU A 105 -14.27 -9.94 -21.63
CA LEU A 105 -14.57 -9.81 -23.05
C LEU A 105 -14.23 -8.43 -23.59
N ALA A 106 -14.49 -7.37 -22.82
CA ALA A 106 -14.12 -5.99 -23.18
C ALA A 106 -12.60 -5.83 -23.30
N LEU A 107 -11.84 -6.38 -22.35
CA LEU A 107 -10.39 -6.40 -22.38
C LEU A 107 -9.86 -7.17 -23.59
N ALA A 108 -10.42 -8.36 -23.86
CA ALA A 108 -10.09 -9.15 -25.05
C ALA A 108 -10.32 -8.38 -26.36
N ALA A 109 -11.44 -7.66 -26.48
CA ALA A 109 -11.79 -6.90 -27.67
C ALA A 109 -10.76 -5.81 -28.03
N ARG A 110 -10.05 -5.25 -27.05
CA ARG A 110 -8.97 -4.26 -27.29
C ARG A 110 -7.68 -4.86 -27.83
N LEU A 111 -7.48 -6.17 -27.66
CA LEU A 111 -6.23 -6.85 -27.99
C LEU A 111 -6.25 -7.48 -29.38
N VAL A 112 -7.41 -7.55 -30.02
CA VAL A 112 -7.61 -8.25 -31.31
C VAL A 112 -7.74 -7.27 -32.48
N ALA A 113 -7.86 -7.83 -33.69
CA ALA A 113 -8.13 -7.05 -34.90
C ALA A 113 -9.35 -6.13 -34.75
N ALA A 114 -9.27 -4.94 -35.35
CA ALA A 114 -10.23 -3.86 -35.15
C ALA A 114 -11.67 -4.22 -35.57
N ASP A 115 -11.85 -5.05 -36.59
CA ASP A 115 -13.15 -5.54 -37.03
C ASP A 115 -13.83 -6.41 -35.96
N VAL A 116 -13.07 -7.31 -35.33
CA VAL A 116 -13.56 -8.17 -34.24
C VAL A 116 -13.86 -7.34 -33.00
N GLY A 117 -12.94 -6.44 -32.63
CA GLY A 117 -13.12 -5.54 -31.48
C GLY A 117 -14.38 -4.66 -31.65
N GLN A 118 -14.60 -4.11 -32.84
CA GLN A 118 -15.77 -3.29 -33.15
C GLN A 118 -17.08 -4.09 -33.11
N ALA A 119 -17.07 -5.35 -33.57
CA ALA A 119 -18.23 -6.23 -33.49
C ALA A 119 -18.64 -6.51 -32.03
N VAL A 120 -17.67 -6.79 -31.16
CA VAL A 120 -17.91 -7.00 -29.71
C VAL A 120 -18.40 -5.70 -29.06
N THR A 121 -17.78 -4.57 -29.38
CA THR A 121 -18.16 -3.24 -28.88
C THR A 121 -19.62 -2.91 -29.22
N THR A 122 -20.01 -3.12 -30.48
CA THR A 122 -21.37 -2.87 -30.97
C THR A 122 -22.37 -3.82 -30.31
N TRP A 123 -22.00 -5.09 -30.16
CA TRP A 123 -22.82 -6.10 -29.50
C TRP A 123 -23.04 -5.79 -28.01
N MET A 124 -22.00 -5.43 -27.25
CA MET A 124 -22.14 -5.05 -25.84
C MET A 124 -22.97 -3.77 -25.67
N ALA A 125 -22.75 -2.76 -26.52
CA ALA A 125 -23.52 -1.52 -26.50
C ALA A 125 -25.03 -1.74 -26.67
N SER A 126 -25.45 -2.81 -27.36
CA SER A 126 -26.87 -3.05 -27.65
C SER A 126 -27.68 -3.56 -26.45
N PHE A 127 -27.04 -4.06 -25.39
CA PHE A 127 -27.78 -4.66 -24.27
C PHE A 127 -27.27 -4.28 -22.87
N VAL A 128 -25.98 -3.97 -22.69
CA VAL A 128 -25.35 -3.89 -21.37
C VAL A 128 -26.06 -2.87 -20.46
N ALA A 129 -26.38 -1.68 -20.97
CA ALA A 129 -27.04 -0.66 -20.17
C ALA A 129 -28.40 -1.14 -19.62
N ALA A 130 -29.21 -1.79 -20.45
CA ALA A 130 -30.52 -2.30 -20.06
C ALA A 130 -30.41 -3.54 -19.14
N ALA A 131 -29.51 -4.47 -19.46
CA ALA A 131 -29.35 -5.71 -18.71
C ALA A 131 -28.74 -5.50 -17.31
N CYS A 132 -27.92 -4.46 -17.15
CA CYS A 132 -27.15 -4.23 -15.92
C CYS A 132 -27.69 -3.11 -15.02
N GLN A 133 -28.76 -2.40 -15.41
CA GLN A 133 -29.26 -1.24 -14.68
C GLN A 133 -29.71 -1.56 -13.25
N SER A 134 -30.33 -2.74 -13.06
CA SER A 134 -30.86 -3.20 -11.77
C SER A 134 -29.87 -4.01 -10.94
N LEU A 135 -28.64 -4.20 -11.42
CA LEU A 135 -27.63 -4.97 -10.69
C LEU A 135 -27.14 -4.22 -9.43
N PRO A 136 -26.65 -4.96 -8.42
CA PRO A 136 -25.98 -4.38 -7.25
C PRO A 136 -24.90 -3.36 -7.63
N ALA A 137 -24.66 -2.38 -6.76
CA ALA A 137 -23.74 -1.28 -7.03
C ALA A 137 -22.33 -1.73 -7.41
N TRP A 138 -21.80 -2.77 -6.74
CA TRP A 138 -20.48 -3.32 -7.06
C TRP A 138 -20.42 -3.90 -8.48
N LYS A 139 -21.47 -4.62 -8.90
CA LYS A 139 -21.57 -5.20 -10.26
C LYS A 139 -21.59 -4.10 -11.30
N ARG A 140 -22.33 -3.02 -11.04
CA ARG A 140 -22.36 -1.84 -11.92
C ARG A 140 -20.97 -1.18 -12.04
N CYS A 141 -20.16 -1.11 -10.98
CA CYS A 141 -18.79 -0.59 -11.07
C CYS A 141 -17.93 -1.38 -12.09
N VAL A 142 -18.03 -2.72 -12.05
CA VAL A 142 -17.32 -3.60 -12.99
C VAL A 142 -17.81 -3.43 -14.42
N VAL A 143 -19.13 -3.35 -14.63
CA VAL A 143 -19.73 -3.15 -15.97
C VAL A 143 -19.34 -1.80 -16.56
N VAL A 144 -19.38 -0.75 -15.76
CA VAL A 144 -19.00 0.59 -16.24
C VAL A 144 -17.51 0.63 -16.59
N SER A 145 -16.66 -0.14 -15.89
CA SER A 145 -15.26 -0.34 -16.29
C SER A 145 -15.15 -1.06 -17.64
N ALA A 146 -15.99 -2.07 -17.91
CA ALA A 146 -16.03 -2.73 -19.21
C ALA A 146 -16.44 -1.76 -20.34
N LEU A 147 -17.42 -0.89 -20.10
CA LEU A 147 -17.80 0.17 -21.04
C LEU A 147 -16.65 1.16 -21.27
N HIS A 148 -15.94 1.54 -20.22
CA HIS A 148 -14.78 2.43 -20.32
C HIS A 148 -13.65 1.83 -21.15
N VAL A 149 -13.33 0.54 -20.93
CA VAL A 149 -12.36 -0.23 -21.72
C VAL A 149 -12.73 -0.22 -23.21
N LEU A 150 -14.01 -0.29 -23.54
CA LEU A 150 -14.50 -0.23 -24.93
C LEU A 150 -14.72 1.19 -25.47
N GLU A 151 -14.36 2.22 -24.71
CA GLU A 151 -14.58 3.63 -25.06
C GLU A 151 -16.06 3.96 -25.34
N LEU A 152 -16.98 3.21 -24.71
CA LEU A 152 -18.41 3.41 -24.83
C LEU A 152 -18.92 4.46 -23.83
N PRO A 153 -19.94 5.26 -24.20
CA PRO A 153 -20.52 6.24 -23.30
C PRO A 153 -21.22 5.56 -22.12
N THR A 154 -20.97 6.06 -20.91
CA THR A 154 -21.57 5.57 -19.67
C THR A 154 -22.82 6.37 -19.27
N THR A 155 -23.43 7.12 -20.18
CA THR A 155 -24.59 7.98 -19.87
C THR A 155 -25.83 7.16 -19.51
N ALA A 156 -26.05 6.04 -20.20
CA ALA A 156 -27.17 5.14 -19.95
C ALA A 156 -26.97 4.25 -18.69
N LEU A 157 -25.72 4.08 -18.26
CA LEU A 157 -25.35 3.35 -17.05
C LEU A 157 -24.19 4.10 -16.37
N PRO A 158 -24.49 5.12 -15.55
CA PRO A 158 -23.46 5.94 -14.93
C PRO A 158 -22.71 5.16 -13.85
N TRP A 159 -21.49 5.61 -13.56
CA TRP A 159 -20.72 5.18 -12.40
C TRP A 159 -21.59 5.32 -11.14
N PRO A 160 -21.68 4.28 -10.29
CA PRO A 160 -22.32 4.43 -8.99
C PRO A 160 -21.60 5.51 -8.19
N ALA A 161 -22.28 6.63 -7.92
CA ALA A 161 -21.75 7.77 -7.17
C ALA A 161 -21.78 7.56 -5.64
N ASP A 162 -22.27 6.41 -5.19
CA ASP A 162 -22.33 6.07 -3.77
C ASP A 162 -20.91 6.00 -3.17
N PRO A 163 -20.60 6.81 -2.13
CA PRO A 163 -19.32 6.75 -1.43
C PRO A 163 -18.99 5.35 -0.89
N ALA A 164 -19.99 4.52 -0.61
CA ALA A 164 -19.78 3.15 -0.13
C ALA A 164 -19.13 2.21 -1.17
N GLN A 165 -18.93 2.66 -2.41
CA GLN A 165 -18.25 1.91 -3.47
C GLN A 165 -16.90 2.54 -3.89
N ALA A 166 -16.42 3.56 -3.16
CA ALA A 166 -15.17 4.25 -3.47
C ALA A 166 -13.96 3.30 -3.50
N ASP A 167 -13.94 2.32 -2.59
CA ASP A 167 -12.93 1.26 -2.53
C ASP A 167 -12.86 0.44 -3.83
N LEU A 168 -14.01 0.11 -4.42
CA LEU A 168 -14.08 -0.67 -5.66
C LEU A 168 -13.69 0.15 -6.87
N ARG A 169 -14.11 1.42 -6.95
CA ARG A 169 -13.73 2.34 -8.03
C ARG A 169 -12.22 2.56 -8.07
N VAL A 170 -11.59 2.75 -6.90
CA VAL A 170 -10.13 2.85 -6.77
C VAL A 170 -9.44 1.58 -7.28
N ALA A 171 -9.93 0.38 -6.93
CA ALA A 171 -9.32 -0.86 -7.39
C ALA A 171 -9.31 -0.99 -8.92
N LEU A 172 -10.43 -0.63 -9.58
CA LEU A 172 -10.58 -0.68 -11.03
C LEU A 172 -9.72 0.39 -11.74
N TRP A 173 -9.60 1.57 -11.12
CA TRP A 173 -8.66 2.60 -11.60
C TRP A 173 -7.20 2.13 -11.49
N LEU A 174 -6.80 1.50 -10.38
CA LEU A 174 -5.46 0.94 -10.20
C LEU A 174 -5.14 -0.18 -11.20
N ALA A 175 -6.15 -0.86 -11.72
CA ALA A 175 -6.02 -1.85 -12.80
C ALA A 175 -6.06 -1.23 -14.21
N GLY A 176 -6.27 0.09 -14.33
CA GLY A 176 -6.30 0.80 -15.60
C GLY A 176 -7.58 0.62 -16.42
N SER A 177 -8.67 0.12 -15.81
CA SER A 177 -9.96 -0.08 -16.47
C SER A 177 -11.01 0.99 -16.13
N ALA A 178 -10.62 2.00 -15.35
CA ALA A 178 -11.47 3.12 -14.96
C ALA A 178 -10.71 4.45 -15.06
N PRO A 179 -11.40 5.57 -15.32
CA PRO A 179 -10.81 6.89 -15.15
C PRO A 179 -10.41 7.10 -13.69
N HIS A 180 -9.42 7.96 -13.45
CA HIS A 180 -9.07 8.36 -12.09
C HIS A 180 -10.32 8.95 -11.41
N PRO A 181 -10.78 8.40 -10.28
CA PRO A 181 -11.95 8.92 -9.61
C PRO A 181 -11.58 10.28 -8.97
N PRO A 182 -12.06 11.42 -9.52
CA PRO A 182 -11.60 12.74 -9.07
C PRO A 182 -12.08 13.09 -7.66
N ASP A 183 -13.15 12.44 -7.19
CA ASP A 183 -13.81 12.71 -5.91
C ASP A 183 -13.50 11.66 -4.82
N ASP A 184 -12.87 10.54 -5.18
CA ASP A 184 -12.53 9.47 -4.22
C ASP A 184 -11.17 9.77 -3.58
N ASP A 185 -11.15 10.69 -2.63
CA ASP A 185 -10.03 10.88 -1.68
C ASP A 185 -9.68 9.51 -1.04
N PRO A 186 -8.38 9.17 -0.86
CA PRO A 186 -7.95 8.02 -0.04
C PRO A 186 -8.76 7.81 1.25
N SER A 187 -9.21 8.90 1.87
CA SER A 187 -10.07 8.91 3.05
C SER A 187 -11.45 8.28 2.80
N GLN A 188 -12.10 8.55 1.66
CA GLN A 188 -13.39 7.95 1.31
C GLN A 188 -13.26 6.45 1.02
N ALA A 189 -12.21 6.04 0.29
CA ALA A 189 -11.93 4.64 0.04
C ALA A 189 -11.68 3.86 1.36
N LEU A 190 -10.98 4.48 2.32
CA LEU A 190 -10.76 3.88 3.64
C LEU A 190 -12.06 3.74 4.44
N ILE A 191 -12.94 4.74 4.40
CA ILE A 191 -14.26 4.68 5.05
C ILE A 191 -15.10 3.58 4.42
N ALA A 192 -15.21 3.56 3.08
CA ALA A 192 -15.98 2.56 2.34
C ALA A 192 -15.50 1.14 2.65
N LEU A 193 -14.17 0.93 2.69
CA LEU A 193 -13.57 -0.35 3.02
C LEU A 193 -13.88 -0.76 4.46
N SER A 194 -13.74 0.17 5.41
CA SER A 194 -13.99 -0.09 6.83
C SER A 194 -15.47 -0.41 7.09
N THR A 195 -16.40 0.37 6.53
CA THR A 195 -17.84 0.12 6.67
C THR A 195 -18.26 -1.16 5.94
N GLY A 196 -17.81 -1.32 4.69
CA GLY A 196 -18.17 -2.45 3.84
C GLY A 196 -17.73 -3.79 4.44
N THR A 197 -16.53 -3.88 5.01
CA THR A 197 -16.04 -5.10 5.67
C THR A 197 -16.72 -5.41 7.00
N ILE A 198 -17.28 -4.40 7.68
CA ILE A 198 -18.11 -4.62 8.87
C ILE A 198 -19.50 -5.15 8.48
N THR A 199 -20.09 -4.62 7.41
CA THR A 199 -21.45 -4.98 6.99
C THR A 199 -21.53 -6.28 6.19
N ASP A 200 -20.47 -6.60 5.46
CA ASP A 200 -20.42 -7.72 4.51
C ASP A 200 -19.30 -8.67 4.95
N LEU A 201 -19.66 -9.57 5.87
CA LEU A 201 -18.70 -10.46 6.56
C LEU A 201 -18.09 -11.51 5.62
N GLU A 202 -18.77 -11.83 4.51
CA GLU A 202 -18.34 -12.82 3.50
C GLU A 202 -18.60 -12.27 2.09
N PRO A 203 -17.78 -11.30 1.63
CA PRO A 203 -17.96 -10.70 0.32
C PRO A 203 -17.69 -11.71 -0.81
N GLU A 204 -18.34 -11.51 -1.96
CA GLU A 204 -18.01 -12.25 -3.19
C GLU A 204 -16.53 -12.05 -3.56
N ALA A 205 -15.86 -13.08 -4.09
CA ALA A 205 -14.42 -13.06 -4.34
C ALA A 205 -13.93 -11.87 -5.21
N PRO A 206 -14.64 -11.45 -6.29
CA PRO A 206 -14.28 -10.24 -7.01
C PRO A 206 -14.29 -8.96 -6.15
N VAL A 207 -15.26 -8.84 -5.24
CA VAL A 207 -15.36 -7.72 -4.29
C VAL A 207 -14.22 -7.78 -3.28
N ALA A 208 -13.93 -8.97 -2.75
CA ALA A 208 -12.83 -9.19 -1.82
C ALA A 208 -11.48 -8.77 -2.42
N ALA A 209 -11.23 -9.13 -3.69
CA ALA A 209 -10.01 -8.78 -4.40
C ALA A 209 -9.88 -7.29 -4.69
N MET A 210 -10.97 -6.62 -5.10
CA MET A 210 -10.99 -5.16 -5.27
C MET A 210 -10.67 -4.45 -3.94
N ARG A 211 -11.33 -4.85 -2.84
CA ARG A 211 -11.06 -4.32 -1.50
C ARG A 211 -9.61 -4.54 -1.07
N LEU A 212 -9.07 -5.74 -1.28
CA LEU A 212 -7.69 -6.07 -0.92
C LEU A 212 -6.68 -5.23 -1.73
N ARG A 213 -6.92 -5.05 -3.03
CA ARG A 213 -6.08 -4.21 -3.90
C ARG A 213 -6.06 -2.76 -3.42
N THR A 214 -7.23 -2.22 -3.09
CA THR A 214 -7.34 -0.86 -2.57
C THR A 214 -6.72 -0.72 -1.18
N LEU A 215 -6.88 -1.71 -0.30
CA LEU A 215 -6.25 -1.71 1.02
C LEU A 215 -4.72 -1.64 0.93
N ASP A 216 -4.12 -2.49 0.09
CA ASP A 216 -2.67 -2.53 -0.08
C ASP A 216 -2.15 -1.25 -0.75
N TRP A 217 -2.93 -0.65 -1.66
CA TRP A 217 -2.62 0.68 -2.19
C TRP A 217 -2.70 1.77 -1.12
N LEU A 218 -3.77 1.81 -0.31
CA LEU A 218 -3.90 2.77 0.80
C LEU A 218 -2.74 2.62 1.79
N ALA A 219 -2.33 1.39 2.10
CA ALA A 219 -1.19 1.13 2.98
C ALA A 219 0.15 1.65 2.42
N THR A 220 0.28 1.80 1.09
CA THR A 220 1.50 2.28 0.42
C THR A 220 1.45 3.75 0.01
N ALA A 221 0.25 4.29 -0.26
CA ALA A 221 -0.01 5.65 -0.68
C ALA A 221 -0.33 6.60 0.49
N ALA A 222 -0.69 6.06 1.66
CA ALA A 222 -0.93 6.87 2.85
C ALA A 222 0.34 7.60 3.31
N PRO A 223 0.22 8.87 3.75
CA PRO A 223 1.29 9.54 4.49
C PRO A 223 1.79 8.66 5.64
N ARG A 224 3.11 8.62 5.85
CA ARG A 224 3.75 7.77 6.86
C ARG A 224 3.42 8.14 8.30
N LEU A 225 2.73 9.27 8.50
CA LEU A 225 2.31 9.80 9.79
C LEU A 225 0.98 10.54 9.65
N SER A 226 0.04 10.24 10.54
CA SER A 226 -1.19 11.01 10.68
C SER A 226 -0.92 12.30 11.46
N LEU A 227 -1.20 13.46 10.87
CA LEU A 227 -1.06 14.76 11.55
C LEU A 227 -2.11 14.99 12.65
N ARG A 228 -3.17 14.18 12.67
CA ARG A 228 -4.27 14.32 13.65
C ARG A 228 -4.13 13.38 14.84
N GLN A 229 -3.66 12.16 14.58
CA GLN A 229 -3.52 11.10 15.59
C GLN A 229 -2.25 10.30 15.28
N PRO A 230 -1.06 10.90 15.48
CA PRO A 230 0.20 10.20 15.27
C PRO A 230 0.31 9.02 16.23
N THR A 231 0.96 7.94 15.80
CA THR A 231 1.28 6.79 16.65
C THR A 231 2.79 6.60 16.79
N MET A 232 3.25 5.89 17.82
CA MET A 232 4.68 5.58 18.00
C MET A 232 5.25 4.75 16.84
N GLU A 233 4.44 3.85 16.26
CA GLU A 233 4.84 3.06 15.10
C GLU A 233 5.07 3.96 13.87
N GLU A 234 4.18 4.94 13.64
CA GLU A 234 4.34 5.93 12.57
C GLU A 234 5.57 6.81 12.79
N VAL A 235 5.83 7.27 14.02
CA VAL A 235 7.08 7.99 14.35
C VAL A 235 8.30 7.15 14.02
N THR A 236 8.29 5.86 14.41
CA THR A 236 9.39 4.93 14.09
C THR A 236 9.58 4.81 12.58
N LYS A 237 8.51 4.64 11.80
CA LYS A 237 8.56 4.56 10.33
C LYS A 237 9.07 5.86 9.68
N VAL A 238 8.72 7.01 10.22
CA VAL A 238 9.24 8.31 9.76
C VAL A 238 10.75 8.41 10.04
N LEU A 239 11.20 7.99 11.21
CA LEU A 239 12.62 8.01 11.56
C LEU A 239 13.44 6.99 10.75
N GLU A 240 12.92 5.78 10.53
CA GLU A 240 13.51 4.77 9.63
C GLU A 240 13.61 5.27 8.18
N ALA A 241 12.80 6.26 7.79
CA ALA A 241 12.80 6.86 6.47
C ALA A 241 13.81 7.98 6.27
N VAL A 242 14.35 8.56 7.36
CA VAL A 242 15.31 9.67 7.32
C VAL A 242 16.49 9.42 6.36
N PRO A 243 17.09 8.21 6.28
CA PRO A 243 18.17 7.93 5.33
C PRO A 243 17.83 8.26 3.86
N ALA A 244 16.56 8.16 3.44
CA ALA A 244 16.16 8.52 2.09
C ALA A 244 16.28 10.03 1.82
N GLY A 245 15.93 10.86 2.80
CA GLY A 245 16.10 12.32 2.73
C GLY A 245 17.57 12.75 2.71
N MET A 246 18.43 11.97 3.35
CA MET A 246 19.86 12.24 3.46
C MET A 246 20.61 12.14 2.13
N ARG A 247 20.00 11.56 1.09
CA ARG A 247 20.52 11.62 -0.29
C ARG A 247 20.69 13.05 -0.81
N ARG A 248 19.92 14.00 -0.27
CA ARG A 248 20.00 15.43 -0.61
C ARG A 248 20.70 16.25 0.48
N TRP A 249 21.34 15.60 1.45
CA TRP A 249 22.08 16.28 2.50
C TRP A 249 23.23 17.11 1.92
N THR A 250 23.36 18.35 2.41
CA THR A 250 24.29 19.32 1.85
C THR A 250 25.71 18.96 2.23
N TRP A 251 26.47 18.50 1.23
CA TRP A 251 27.90 18.23 1.33
C TRP A 251 28.60 18.68 0.05
N GLU A 252 29.08 19.90 0.05
CA GLU A 252 29.71 20.52 -1.12
C GLU A 252 31.23 20.35 -1.07
N LYS A 253 31.84 20.07 -2.23
CA LYS A 253 33.31 20.07 -2.42
C LYS A 253 33.83 21.43 -2.94
N SER A 254 32.94 22.25 -3.48
CA SER A 254 33.23 23.57 -4.04
C SER A 254 31.97 24.45 -4.01
N PRO A 255 32.10 25.79 -4.00
CA PRO A 255 30.97 26.70 -4.11
C PRO A 255 30.08 26.39 -5.32
N ARG A 256 28.76 26.41 -5.14
CA ARG A 256 27.80 26.20 -6.25
C ARG A 256 27.52 27.44 -7.08
N THR A 257 27.79 28.62 -6.52
CA THR A 257 27.61 29.91 -7.19
C THR A 257 28.79 30.83 -6.89
N ARG A 258 28.93 31.89 -7.68
CA ARG A 258 30.02 32.87 -7.56
C ARG A 258 30.11 33.52 -6.17
N ASN A 259 28.99 33.61 -5.45
CA ASN A 259 28.90 34.32 -4.16
C ASN A 259 28.63 33.40 -2.97
N SER A 260 28.55 32.09 -3.17
CA SER A 260 28.29 31.13 -2.07
C SER A 260 29.58 30.62 -1.45
N THR A 261 29.58 30.34 -0.15
CA THR A 261 30.61 29.53 0.49
C THR A 261 30.27 28.05 0.39
N VAL A 262 31.28 27.19 0.49
CA VAL A 262 31.09 25.73 0.56
C VAL A 262 30.25 25.41 1.78
N GLN A 263 29.14 24.70 1.59
CA GLN A 263 28.29 24.24 2.68
C GLN A 263 28.47 22.74 2.91
N GLN A 264 28.81 22.37 4.14
CA GLN A 264 28.92 20.99 4.60
C GLN A 264 28.21 20.86 5.94
N TRP A 265 27.11 20.11 5.97
CA TRP A 265 26.38 19.86 7.20
C TRP A 265 27.01 18.64 7.87
N ASN A 266 28.00 18.88 8.74
CA ASN A 266 28.78 17.80 9.35
C ASN A 266 28.14 17.28 10.64
N VAL A 267 27.99 15.97 10.76
CA VAL A 267 27.46 15.29 11.95
C VAL A 267 28.63 14.66 12.70
N GLN A 268 28.90 15.13 13.91
CA GLN A 268 30.14 14.79 14.65
C GLN A 268 29.91 14.15 16.02
N ASN A 269 28.70 14.24 16.55
CA ASN A 269 28.32 13.79 17.90
C ASN A 269 26.79 13.61 18.01
N GLU A 270 26.31 13.10 19.16
CA GLU A 270 24.87 12.94 19.42
C GLU A 270 24.09 14.24 19.27
N TYR A 271 24.59 15.37 19.78
CA TYR A 271 23.87 16.65 19.76
C TYR A 271 23.49 17.11 18.35
N HIS A 272 24.33 16.86 17.33
CA HIS A 272 24.00 17.18 15.95
C HIS A 272 22.82 16.34 15.44
N VAL A 273 22.74 15.08 15.88
CA VAL A 273 21.66 14.16 15.52
C VAL A 273 20.39 14.53 16.28
N GLN A 274 20.48 14.85 17.58
CA GLN A 274 19.37 15.36 18.38
C GLN A 274 18.74 16.61 17.74
N ASN A 275 19.56 17.58 17.32
CA ASN A 275 19.08 18.80 16.63
C ASN A 275 18.35 18.48 15.32
N LEU A 276 18.86 17.52 14.54
CA LEU A 276 18.20 17.03 13.33
C LEU A 276 16.84 16.42 13.65
N LEU A 277 16.77 15.54 14.65
CA LEU A 277 15.51 14.91 15.05
C LEU A 277 14.51 15.94 15.58
N TYR A 278 14.97 16.90 16.37
CA TYR A 278 14.14 18.01 16.83
C TYR A 278 13.57 18.80 15.66
N PHE A 279 14.40 19.15 14.67
CA PHE A 279 13.96 19.84 13.45
C PHE A 279 12.88 19.05 12.68
N LEU A 280 12.99 17.72 12.62
CA LEU A 280 12.03 16.86 11.93
C LEU A 280 10.71 16.72 12.70
N LEU A 281 10.78 16.68 14.04
CA LEU A 281 9.65 16.32 14.91
C LEU A 281 8.88 17.53 15.43
N ALA A 282 9.54 18.67 15.67
CA ALA A 282 8.89 19.86 16.23
C ALA A 282 7.69 20.37 15.41
N PRO A 283 7.70 20.33 14.06
CA PRO A 283 6.51 20.69 13.28
C PRO A 283 5.33 19.73 13.44
N LEU A 284 5.58 18.50 13.90
CA LEU A 284 4.60 17.42 14.03
C LEU A 284 4.03 17.31 15.45
N PHE A 285 4.85 17.63 16.45
CA PHE A 285 4.54 17.45 17.87
C PHE A 285 4.72 18.78 18.61
N PRO A 286 3.63 19.54 18.82
CA PRO A 286 3.70 20.82 19.53
C PRO A 286 4.17 20.70 20.99
N ASP A 287 4.08 19.51 21.57
CA ASP A 287 4.51 19.19 22.93
C ASP A 287 5.90 18.51 22.97
N LEU A 288 6.66 18.51 21.87
CA LEU A 288 8.02 17.99 21.82
C LEU A 288 8.90 18.72 22.84
N GLU A 289 9.53 17.94 23.70
CA GLU A 289 10.54 18.39 24.66
C GLU A 289 11.93 18.19 24.07
N ASP A 290 12.78 19.21 24.22
CA ASP A 290 14.23 19.11 24.07
C ASP A 290 14.86 18.52 25.33
N GLU A 291 16.20 18.44 25.38
CA GLU A 291 16.97 17.82 26.46
C GLU A 291 16.44 18.22 27.86
N PHE A 292 16.04 17.23 28.64
CA PHE A 292 15.37 17.44 29.94
C PHE A 292 15.91 16.52 31.03
N TYR A 293 15.92 17.05 32.25
CA TYR A 293 16.44 16.37 33.43
C TYR A 293 15.31 15.81 34.29
N PHE A 294 15.57 14.65 34.91
CA PHE A 294 14.65 14.03 35.85
C PHE A 294 15.05 14.32 37.30
N ASN A 295 14.13 13.97 38.20
CA ASN A 295 14.44 13.94 39.62
C ASN A 295 15.65 13.05 39.88
N PRO A 296 16.61 13.50 40.73
CA PRO A 296 17.79 12.72 41.06
C PRO A 296 17.42 11.34 41.62
N ILE A 297 18.06 10.29 41.11
CA ILE A 297 18.00 8.94 41.65
C ILE A 297 19.35 8.66 42.32
N GLY A 298 19.38 8.80 43.65
CA GLY A 298 20.62 8.72 44.43
C GLY A 298 21.58 9.86 44.03
N GLN A 299 22.75 9.51 43.48
CA GLN A 299 23.75 10.48 43.00
C GLN A 299 23.69 10.72 41.47
N LYS A 300 22.77 10.05 40.76
CA LYS A 300 22.60 10.21 39.32
C LYS A 300 21.45 11.17 39.03
N ASN A 301 21.68 12.09 38.10
CA ASN A 301 20.66 12.94 37.51
C ASN A 301 20.40 12.41 36.10
N PRO A 302 19.38 11.54 35.91
CA PRO A 302 19.11 11.01 34.60
C PRO A 302 18.63 12.15 33.69
N ARG A 303 19.02 12.06 32.42
CA ARG A 303 18.75 13.04 31.38
C ARG A 303 18.26 12.29 30.16
N ALA A 304 17.20 12.75 29.53
CA ALA A 304 16.71 12.22 28.26
C ALA A 304 16.95 13.24 27.16
N ASP A 305 17.19 12.74 25.95
CA ASP A 305 17.53 13.58 24.81
C ASP A 305 16.31 14.31 24.22
N LEU A 306 15.22 13.59 23.93
CA LEU A 306 13.98 14.13 23.36
C LEU A 306 12.75 13.43 23.92
N GLY A 307 11.67 14.18 24.14
CA GLY A 307 10.42 13.66 24.71
C GLY A 307 9.18 14.03 23.90
N ILE A 308 8.28 13.09 23.67
CA ILE A 308 6.96 13.31 23.04
C ILE A 308 5.86 12.89 24.05
N PRO A 309 5.41 13.82 24.92
CA PRO A 309 4.46 13.53 25.99
C PRO A 309 3.14 12.92 25.52
N CYS A 310 2.56 13.41 24.41
CA CYS A 310 1.29 12.91 23.88
C CYS A 310 1.35 11.44 23.44
N LEU A 311 2.55 10.95 23.13
CA LEU A 311 2.82 9.54 22.84
C LEU A 311 3.42 8.77 24.02
N ARG A 312 3.68 9.45 25.15
CA ARG A 312 4.42 8.93 26.29
C ARG A 312 5.75 8.29 25.87
N LEU A 313 6.40 8.89 24.88
CA LEU A 313 7.58 8.36 24.20
C LEU A 313 8.81 9.22 24.49
N VAL A 314 9.93 8.59 24.82
CA VAL A 314 11.26 9.21 24.77
C VAL A 314 12.05 8.69 23.58
N ILE A 315 12.79 9.57 22.95
CA ILE A 315 13.74 9.25 21.89
C ILE A 315 15.13 9.48 22.45
N GLU A 316 15.91 8.40 22.55
CA GLU A 316 17.30 8.43 23.02
C GLU A 316 18.24 8.28 21.83
N VAL A 317 19.24 9.16 21.74
CA VAL A 317 20.16 9.23 20.62
C VAL A 317 21.53 8.72 21.05
N LYS A 318 22.13 7.83 20.27
CA LYS A 318 23.50 7.33 20.52
C LYS A 318 24.35 7.44 19.25
N PHE A 319 25.58 7.91 19.39
CA PHE A 319 26.52 8.10 18.28
C PHE A 319 27.59 7.01 18.28
N ILE A 320 27.50 6.10 17.32
CA ILE A 320 28.42 4.97 17.18
C ILE A 320 29.65 5.42 16.41
N ARG A 321 30.78 5.55 17.11
CA ARG A 321 32.08 5.80 16.51
C ARG A 321 32.69 4.51 15.95
N SER A 322 33.62 4.67 15.01
CA SER A 322 34.32 3.56 14.34
C SER A 322 35.04 2.57 15.25
N HIS A 323 35.45 2.98 16.45
CA HIS A 323 36.22 2.17 17.39
C HIS A 323 35.37 1.53 18.51
N VAL A 324 34.08 1.87 18.61
CA VAL A 324 33.20 1.35 19.68
C VAL A 324 32.47 0.11 19.20
N ALA A 325 32.33 -0.90 20.07
CA ALA A 325 31.59 -2.11 19.74
C ALA A 325 30.08 -1.88 19.89
N PHE A 326 29.29 -2.47 19.01
CA PHE A 326 27.83 -2.37 19.07
C PHE A 326 27.24 -2.97 20.37
N ALA A 327 27.93 -3.94 20.99
CA ALA A 327 27.52 -4.56 22.24
C ALA A 327 27.52 -3.59 23.43
N ASP A 328 28.49 -2.67 23.49
CA ASP A 328 28.64 -1.70 24.58
C ASP A 328 27.39 -0.82 24.70
N PHE A 329 26.76 -0.50 23.57
CA PHE A 329 25.52 0.28 23.53
C PHE A 329 24.31 -0.48 24.06
N ILE A 330 24.26 -1.81 23.96
CA ILE A 330 23.14 -2.59 24.51
C ILE A 330 23.15 -2.49 26.04
N GLU A 331 24.33 -2.54 26.66
CA GLU A 331 24.49 -2.40 28.10
C GLU A 331 24.13 -0.99 28.58
N GLU A 332 24.60 0.04 27.88
CA GLU A 332 24.29 1.44 28.18
C GLU A 332 22.78 1.70 28.13
N VAL A 333 22.12 1.24 27.06
CA VAL A 333 20.68 1.39 26.87
C VAL A 333 19.89 0.64 27.95
N ALA A 334 20.32 -0.57 28.31
CA ALA A 334 19.65 -1.33 29.36
C ALA A 334 19.74 -0.61 30.72
N ALA A 335 20.89 0.02 31.00
CA ALA A 335 21.08 0.83 32.19
C ALA A 335 20.20 2.09 32.18
N ASP A 336 20.15 2.82 31.06
CA ASP A 336 19.35 4.03 30.90
C ASP A 336 17.85 3.72 31.01
N ALA A 337 17.36 2.69 30.32
CA ALA A 337 15.97 2.25 30.41
C ALA A 337 15.59 1.89 31.86
N SER A 338 16.47 1.18 32.58
CA SER A 338 16.22 0.83 33.98
C SER A 338 16.14 2.06 34.90
N LEU A 339 16.95 3.09 34.63
CA LEU A 339 16.93 4.35 35.38
C LEU A 339 15.67 5.15 35.09
N TYR A 340 15.28 5.26 33.82
CA TYR A 340 14.12 6.05 33.46
C TYR A 340 12.82 5.40 33.94
N PHE A 341 12.60 4.11 33.68
CA PHE A 341 11.32 3.44 33.96
C PHE A 341 11.20 2.86 35.38
N GLN A 342 12.03 3.32 36.33
CA GLN A 342 11.90 2.88 37.72
C GLN A 342 10.51 3.23 38.29
N SER A 343 9.86 2.26 38.92
CA SER A 343 8.53 2.43 39.52
C SER A 343 8.47 3.59 40.50
N GLY A 344 7.50 4.50 40.31
CA GLY A 344 7.30 5.67 41.16
C GLY A 344 8.11 6.91 40.78
N SER A 345 8.89 6.86 39.68
CA SER A 345 9.51 8.05 39.09
C SER A 345 8.47 8.93 38.39
N ASP A 346 8.73 10.24 38.34
CA ASP A 346 7.96 11.18 37.51
C ASP A 346 7.96 10.74 36.04
N TYR A 347 9.05 10.09 35.62
CA TYR A 347 9.19 9.50 34.30
C TYR A 347 8.13 8.45 34.00
N ALA A 348 7.94 7.43 34.86
CA ALA A 348 6.97 6.37 34.63
C ALA A 348 5.51 6.88 34.52
N THR A 349 5.23 8.08 35.02
CA THR A 349 3.91 8.73 34.90
C THR A 349 3.73 9.46 33.58
N ARG A 350 4.80 10.05 33.03
CA ARG A 350 4.77 10.87 31.80
C ARG A 350 5.19 10.11 30.55
N TYR A 351 6.10 9.16 30.69
CA TYR A 351 6.76 8.40 29.64
C TYR A 351 6.72 6.90 29.97
N GLN A 352 6.37 6.08 28.99
CA GLN A 352 6.21 4.62 29.15
C GLN A 352 6.99 3.82 28.09
N HIS A 353 7.51 4.53 27.09
CA HIS A 353 8.09 3.96 25.90
C HIS A 353 9.40 4.64 25.54
N LEU A 354 10.33 3.86 25.00
CA LEU A 354 11.65 4.29 24.56
C LEU A 354 11.85 3.91 23.09
N LEU A 355 12.26 4.87 22.28
CA LEU A 355 12.72 4.66 20.91
C LEU A 355 14.19 5.03 20.86
N LEU A 356 15.02 4.12 20.34
CA LEU A 356 16.44 4.38 20.18
C LEU A 356 16.76 4.80 18.76
N PHE A 357 17.58 5.84 18.64
CA PHE A 357 18.11 6.31 17.37
C PHE A 357 19.64 6.26 17.41
N PHE A 358 20.21 5.33 16.67
CA PHE A 358 21.65 5.18 16.51
C PHE A 358 22.12 5.88 15.24
N TRP A 359 23.08 6.78 15.38
CA TRP A 359 23.88 7.26 14.26
C TRP A 359 25.15 6.44 14.14
N ASP A 360 25.28 5.66 13.08
CA ASP A 360 26.46 4.86 12.81
C ASP A 360 27.45 5.60 11.90
N ASP A 361 28.42 6.27 12.52
CA ASP A 361 29.52 6.95 11.82
C ASP A 361 30.54 5.97 11.22
N SER A 362 30.53 4.72 11.68
CA SER A 362 31.44 3.68 11.20
C SER A 362 31.02 3.06 9.87
N GLY A 363 29.74 3.16 9.51
CA GLY A 363 29.17 2.58 8.29
C GLY A 363 29.13 1.05 8.26
N ARG A 364 29.18 0.37 9.41
CA ARG A 364 29.17 -1.10 9.55
C ARG A 364 27.75 -1.66 9.47
N THR A 365 27.12 -1.49 8.30
CA THR A 365 25.70 -1.83 8.08
C THR A 365 25.35 -3.30 8.32
N GLN A 366 26.32 -4.21 8.17
CA GLN A 366 26.14 -5.65 8.40
C GLN A 366 25.77 -5.99 9.86
N GLU A 367 26.11 -5.13 10.82
CA GLU A 367 25.85 -5.35 12.25
C GLU A 367 24.48 -4.79 12.70
N HIS A 368 23.84 -3.94 11.89
CA HIS A 368 22.63 -3.20 12.26
C HIS A 368 21.47 -4.13 12.62
N ALA A 369 21.23 -5.17 11.83
CA ALA A 369 20.14 -6.11 12.08
C ALA A 369 20.33 -6.89 13.39
N ALA A 370 21.57 -7.17 13.79
CA ALA A 370 21.86 -7.83 15.06
C ALA A 370 21.62 -6.87 16.25
N LEU A 371 22.11 -5.63 16.16
CA LEU A 371 21.85 -4.59 17.17
C LEU A 371 20.35 -4.34 17.35
N GLN A 372 19.61 -4.11 16.26
CA GLN A 372 18.18 -3.86 16.30
C GLN A 372 17.41 -5.00 16.98
N ARG A 373 17.76 -6.26 16.68
CA ARG A 373 17.15 -7.42 17.33
C ARG A 373 17.44 -7.48 18.83
N GLY A 374 18.68 -7.22 19.25
CA GLY A 374 19.06 -7.24 20.67
C GLY A 374 18.37 -6.13 21.46
N VAL A 375 18.41 -4.91 20.94
CA VAL A 375 17.81 -3.73 21.58
C VAL A 375 16.29 -3.86 21.72
N ARG A 376 15.59 -4.36 20.69
CA ARG A 376 14.12 -4.51 20.72
C ARG A 376 13.62 -5.53 21.75
N GLN A 377 14.50 -6.33 22.34
CA GLN A 377 14.14 -7.26 23.42
C GLN A 377 14.16 -6.59 24.80
N LEU A 378 14.72 -5.38 24.91
CA LEU A 378 14.78 -4.66 26.19
C LEU A 378 13.39 -4.13 26.58
N PRO A 379 13.05 -4.13 27.88
CA PRO A 379 11.78 -3.59 28.36
C PRO A 379 11.58 -2.13 27.93
N HIS A 380 10.33 -1.75 27.68
CA HIS A 380 9.91 -0.40 27.28
C HIS A 380 10.41 0.08 25.91
N VAL A 381 11.31 -0.64 25.24
CA VAL A 381 11.77 -0.30 23.90
C VAL A 381 10.70 -0.64 22.86
N VAL A 382 10.18 0.38 22.19
CA VAL A 382 9.15 0.24 21.14
C VAL A 382 9.73 0.33 19.73
N GLY A 383 10.94 0.87 19.59
CA GLY A 383 11.57 1.09 18.28
C GLY A 383 13.08 1.19 18.40
N CYS A 384 13.77 0.80 17.31
CA CYS A 384 15.21 0.94 17.18
C CYS A 384 15.54 1.27 15.73
N VAL A 385 16.05 2.48 15.52
CA VAL A 385 16.46 3.02 14.23
C VAL A 385 17.98 3.08 14.22
N VAL A 386 18.60 2.49 13.20
CA VAL A 386 20.05 2.59 13.00
C VAL A 386 20.27 3.25 11.65
N MET A 387 20.89 4.42 11.67
CA MET A 387 21.16 5.21 10.48
C MET A 387 22.67 5.21 10.20
N PRO A 388 23.13 4.62 9.07
CA PRO A 388 24.52 4.75 8.68
C PRO A 388 24.82 6.18 8.22
N ARG A 389 26.06 6.61 8.43
CA ARG A 389 26.62 7.80 7.78
C ARG A 389 26.36 7.75 6.28
N PRO A 390 25.72 8.76 5.70
CA PRO A 390 25.48 8.81 4.26
C PRO A 390 26.79 8.79 3.46
N GLY A 391 26.87 7.97 2.41
CA GLY A 391 28.11 7.75 1.64
C GLY A 391 28.61 8.97 0.86
N ASN A 392 27.77 9.99 0.65
CA ASN A 392 28.17 11.28 0.08
C ASN A 392 28.97 12.15 1.06
N LEU A 393 28.90 11.86 2.37
CA LEU A 393 29.71 12.51 3.40
C LEU A 393 31.10 11.86 3.46
N GLN A 394 31.84 11.92 2.34
CA GLN A 394 33.24 11.50 2.34
C GLN A 394 34.08 12.49 3.16
N PRO A 395 34.99 12.02 4.03
CA PRO A 395 35.97 12.89 4.68
C PRO A 395 36.88 13.59 3.68
#